data_AF-A0A948E912-F1
#
_entry.id   AF-A0A948E912-F1
#
_cell.length_a   1.000
_cell.length_b   1.000
_cell.length_c   1.000
_cell.angle_alpha   90.00
_cell.angle_beta   90.00
_cell.angle_gamma   90.00
#
_symmetry.space_group_name_H-M   'P 1'
#
loop_
_entity.id
_entity.type
_entity.pdbx_description
1 polymer ?
#
loop_
_entity_poly.entity_id
_entity_poly.type
_entity_poly.pdbx_seq_one_letter_code
_entity_poly.pdbx_strand_id
1 'polypeptide(L)'
;MSSRDPSRTSAITPLLFSLVFSSLFTWLFIRSMKWEAFENAFFHVKPLSLLLFIGLTICMISLRAFRSVLILNRLTGPRRSWVRLFSTSFIGFGAILLFPFRSGELVRPWLLASPRKSAGRRIRFSSLIGVSIFERVLDGLLVSFLLISAVSWLLLRSTAPGWVLPALLLTAGIFTT
;
A
#
# COMPACT_ATOMS: atom_id res chain seq x y z
N MET A 1 22.29 -26.43 25.27
CA MET A 1 21.03 -25.96 25.90
C MET A 1 20.75 -24.54 25.42
N SER A 2 19.49 -24.29 25.05
CA SER A 2 18.99 -23.20 24.20
C SER A 2 19.21 -21.79 24.75
N SER A 3 20.05 -20.99 24.09
CA SER A 3 20.09 -19.54 24.25
C SER A 3 18.95 -18.90 23.44
N ARG A 4 17.85 -18.56 24.11
CA ARG A 4 16.76 -17.78 23.50
C ARG A 4 17.23 -16.34 23.30
N ASP A 5 17.28 -15.95 22.04
CA ASP A 5 17.67 -14.63 21.54
C ASP A 5 16.68 -13.54 22.02
N PRO A 6 17.11 -12.53 22.80
CA PRO A 6 16.25 -11.47 23.35
C PRO A 6 15.70 -10.49 22.30
N SER A 7 16.12 -10.61 21.03
CA SER A 7 15.66 -9.78 19.92
C SER A 7 14.25 -10.12 19.39
N ARG A 8 13.69 -11.29 19.75
CA ARG A 8 12.36 -11.73 19.27
C ARG A 8 11.17 -11.12 20.02
N THR A 9 11.34 -10.67 21.26
CA THR A 9 10.23 -10.17 22.08
C THR A 9 9.80 -8.76 21.70
N SER A 10 10.70 -7.92 21.18
CA SER A 10 10.39 -6.53 20.76
C SER A 10 9.59 -6.44 19.45
N ALA A 11 9.61 -7.50 18.61
CA ALA A 11 8.86 -7.54 17.36
C ALA A 11 7.39 -7.98 17.55
N ILE A 12 7.09 -8.67 18.65
CA ILE A 12 5.74 -9.20 18.93
C ILE A 12 4.84 -8.12 19.53
N THR A 13 5.39 -7.20 20.31
CA THR A 13 4.66 -6.08 20.90
C THR A 13 3.98 -5.16 19.87
N PRO A 14 4.61 -4.67 18.79
CA PRO A 14 3.93 -3.85 17.79
C PRO A 14 2.88 -4.63 16.99
N LEU A 15 3.09 -5.94 16.77
CA LEU A 15 2.10 -6.81 16.12
C LEU A 15 0.84 -6.90 16.96
N LEU A 16 0.98 -7.22 18.25
CA LEU A 16 -0.14 -7.28 19.19
C LEU A 16 -0.84 -5.92 19.31
N PHE A 17 -0.08 -4.83 19.40
CA PHE A 17 -0.65 -3.49 19.46
C PHE A 17 -1.48 -3.17 18.21
N SER A 18 -0.96 -3.44 17.01
CA SER A 18 -1.69 -3.22 15.76
C SER A 18 -2.96 -4.09 15.65
N LEU A 19 -2.93 -5.31 16.17
CA LEU A 19 -4.07 -6.23 16.15
C LEU A 19 -5.18 -5.76 17.10
N VAL A 20 -4.80 -5.38 18.33
CA VAL A 20 -5.72 -4.82 19.33
C VAL A 20 -6.33 -3.52 18.82
N PHE A 21 -5.51 -2.65 18.24
CA PHE A 21 -5.97 -1.36 17.70
C PHE A 21 -6.93 -1.55 16.52
N SER A 22 -6.62 -2.47 15.60
CA SER A 22 -7.51 -2.84 14.50
C SER A 22 -8.84 -3.39 15.03
N SER A 23 -8.78 -4.32 16.00
CA SER A 23 -9.99 -4.93 16.58
C SER A 23 -10.86 -3.91 17.30
N LEU A 24 -10.24 -2.97 18.03
CA LEU A 24 -10.96 -1.89 18.72
C LEU A 24 -11.69 -0.98 17.74
N PHE A 25 -11.03 -0.57 16.66
CA PHE A 25 -11.64 0.27 15.63
C PHE A 25 -12.75 -0.46 14.86
N THR A 26 -12.55 -1.74 14.53
CA THR A 26 -13.59 -2.56 13.92
C THR A 26 -14.80 -2.68 14.84
N TRP A 27 -14.60 -2.87 16.15
CA TRP A 27 -15.69 -2.91 17.13
C TRP A 27 -16.43 -1.57 17.23
N LEU A 28 -15.73 -0.44 17.27
CA LEU A 28 -16.33 0.90 17.28
C LEU A 28 -17.14 1.18 16.01
N PHE A 29 -16.64 0.76 14.86
CA PHE A 29 -17.33 0.90 13.58
C PHE A 29 -18.62 0.09 13.54
N ILE A 30 -18.56 -1.20 13.94
CA ILE A 30 -19.73 -2.09 13.94
C ILE A 30 -20.81 -1.57 14.91
N ARG A 31 -20.41 -1.10 16.10
CA ARG A 31 -21.35 -0.58 17.10
C ARG A 31 -22.14 0.64 16.61
N SER A 32 -21.56 1.46 15.73
CA SER A 32 -22.17 2.69 15.22
C SER A 32 -22.90 2.50 13.89
N MET A 33 -22.88 1.29 13.31
CA MET A 33 -23.47 1.03 12.02
C MET A 33 -24.99 0.76 12.09
N LYS A 34 -25.77 1.53 11.33
CA LYS A 34 -27.20 1.26 11.11
C LYS A 34 -27.35 0.27 9.96
N TRP A 35 -27.52 -1.01 10.27
CA TRP A 35 -27.60 -2.11 9.29
C TRP A 35 -28.69 -1.91 8.23
N GLU A 36 -29.85 -1.36 8.62
CA GLU A 36 -30.97 -1.08 7.72
C GLU A 36 -30.62 -0.05 6.63
N ALA A 37 -29.81 0.96 6.97
CA ALA A 37 -29.34 1.96 6.01
C ALA A 37 -28.25 1.39 5.08
N PHE A 38 -27.46 0.43 5.59
CA PHE A 38 -26.43 -0.27 4.80
C PHE A 38 -27.06 -1.15 3.72
N GLU A 39 -28.08 -1.93 4.08
CA GLU A 39 -28.79 -2.79 3.12
C GLU A 39 -29.46 -1.97 2.01
N ASN A 40 -30.17 -0.90 2.37
CA ASN A 40 -30.78 -0.01 1.38
C ASN A 40 -29.74 0.64 0.45
N ALA A 41 -28.54 0.96 0.94
CA ALA A 41 -27.48 1.53 0.12
C ALA A 41 -26.97 0.54 -0.95
N PHE A 42 -26.93 -0.76 -0.66
CA PHE A 42 -26.50 -1.79 -1.63
C PHE A 42 -27.44 -1.88 -2.83
N PHE A 43 -28.76 -1.78 -2.61
CA PHE A 43 -29.75 -1.84 -3.68
C PHE A 43 -29.78 -0.57 -4.55
N HIS A 44 -29.27 0.55 -4.05
CA HIS A 44 -29.21 1.81 -4.80
C HIS A 44 -27.88 2.01 -5.56
N VAL A 45 -26.98 1.03 -5.54
CA VAL A 45 -25.72 1.13 -6.28
C VAL A 45 -26.00 1.10 -7.78
N LYS A 46 -25.76 2.24 -8.43
CA LYS A 46 -25.89 2.34 -9.89
C LYS A 46 -24.84 1.44 -10.57
N PRO A 47 -25.24 0.60 -11.55
CA PRO A 47 -24.31 -0.31 -12.21
C PRO A 47 -23.18 0.43 -12.94
N LEU A 48 -23.45 1.64 -13.43
CA LEU A 48 -22.44 2.49 -14.06
C LEU A 48 -21.36 2.93 -13.06
N SER A 49 -21.74 3.32 -11.84
CA SER A 49 -20.78 3.70 -10.80
C SER A 49 -19.91 2.51 -10.38
N LEU A 50 -20.50 1.32 -10.29
CA LEU A 50 -19.78 0.08 -10.02
C LEU A 50 -18.79 -0.25 -11.14
N LEU A 51 -19.23 -0.19 -12.39
CA LEU A 51 -18.37 -0.43 -13.55
C LEU A 51 -17.20 0.57 -13.60
N LEU A 52 -17.48 1.85 -13.34
CA LEU A 52 -16.48 2.90 -13.34
C LEU A 52 -15.48 2.73 -12.19
N PHE A 53 -15.94 2.32 -11.01
CA PHE A 53 -15.08 1.96 -9.88
C PHE A 53 -14.16 0.77 -10.21
N ILE A 54 -14.71 -0.30 -10.80
CA ILE A 54 -13.92 -1.46 -11.24
C ILE A 54 -12.90 -1.05 -12.30
N GLY A 55 -13.33 -0.29 -13.31
CA GLY A 55 -12.45 0.20 -14.38
C GLY A 55 -11.31 1.07 -13.86
N LEU A 56 -11.60 2.01 -12.96
CA LEU A 56 -10.60 2.84 -12.31
C LEU A 56 -9.64 2.01 -11.45
N THR A 57 -10.15 1.01 -10.73
CA THR A 57 -9.33 0.12 -9.90
C THR A 57 -8.36 -0.68 -10.76
N ILE A 58 -8.84 -1.28 -11.86
CA ILE A 58 -8.00 -2.01 -12.81
C ILE A 58 -6.96 -1.09 -13.45
N CYS A 59 -7.38 0.11 -13.86
CA CYS A 59 -6.49 1.13 -14.43
C CYS A 59 -5.39 1.51 -13.45
N MET A 60 -5.74 1.79 -12.19
CA MET A 60 -4.81 2.16 -11.12
C MET A 60 -3.78 1.04 -10.85
N ILE A 61 -4.25 -0.20 -10.71
CA ILE A 61 -3.36 -1.36 -10.51
C ILE A 61 -2.43 -1.56 -11.72
N SER A 62 -2.94 -1.36 -12.93
CA SER A 62 -2.18 -1.51 -14.17
C SER A 62 -1.11 -0.43 -14.33
N LEU A 63 -1.44 0.84 -14.08
CA LEU A 63 -0.48 1.95 -14.10
C LEU A 63 0.60 1.76 -13.02
N ARG A 64 0.19 1.30 -11.84
CA ARG A 64 1.11 1.00 -10.75
C ARG A 64 2.07 -0.12 -11.14
N ALA A 65 1.56 -1.22 -11.72
CA ALA A 65 2.38 -2.31 -12.24
C ALA A 65 3.32 -1.82 -13.36
N PHE A 66 2.83 -1.03 -14.31
CA PHE A 66 3.63 -0.49 -15.40
C PHE A 66 4.77 0.40 -14.91
N ARG A 67 4.50 1.36 -14.02
CA ARG A 67 5.52 2.21 -13.40
C ARG A 67 6.59 1.37 -12.72
N SER A 68 6.18 0.39 -11.93
CA SER A 68 7.10 -0.46 -11.20
C SER A 68 7.87 -1.43 -12.12
N VAL A 69 7.37 -1.79 -13.31
CA VAL A 69 8.11 -2.53 -14.34
C VAL A 69 9.15 -1.63 -15.00
N LEU A 70 8.82 -0.36 -15.27
CA LEU A 70 9.74 0.61 -15.85
C LEU A 70 10.97 0.83 -14.97
N ILE A 71 10.77 0.99 -13.65
CA ILE A 71 11.85 1.17 -12.67
C ILE A 71 12.74 -0.07 -12.63
N LEU A 72 12.15 -1.27 -12.57
CA LEU A 72 12.89 -2.53 -12.58
C LEU A 72 13.67 -2.75 -13.88
N ASN A 73 13.08 -2.43 -15.04
CA ASN A 73 13.73 -2.62 -16.33
C ASN A 73 15.03 -1.79 -16.44
N ARG A 74 15.04 -0.57 -15.88
CA ARG A 74 16.25 0.27 -15.80
C ARG A 74 17.35 -0.35 -14.92
N LEU A 75 16.96 -1.02 -13.82
CA LEU A 75 17.91 -1.65 -12.89
C LEU A 75 18.42 -3.02 -13.39
N THR A 76 17.57 -3.78 -14.08
CA THR A 76 17.90 -5.14 -14.52
C THR A 76 18.43 -5.24 -15.95
N GLY A 77 18.29 -4.17 -16.74
CA GLY A 77 18.67 -4.11 -18.14
C GLY A 77 17.63 -4.73 -19.09
N PRO A 78 17.70 -4.43 -20.40
CA PRO A 78 16.66 -4.72 -21.39
C PRO A 78 16.43 -6.21 -21.72
N ARG A 79 17.17 -7.13 -21.09
CA ARG A 79 17.08 -8.57 -21.36
C ARG A 79 15.88 -9.28 -20.71
N ARG A 80 15.07 -8.60 -19.88
CA ARG A 80 13.88 -9.21 -19.28
C ARG A 80 12.63 -8.97 -20.12
N SER A 81 11.90 -10.04 -20.39
CA SER A 81 10.55 -9.96 -20.97
C SER A 81 9.63 -9.15 -20.06
N TRP A 82 9.05 -8.08 -20.60
CA TRP A 82 8.09 -7.20 -19.95
C TRP A 82 6.93 -7.97 -19.31
N VAL A 83 6.44 -9.02 -19.97
CA VAL A 83 5.37 -9.89 -19.49
C VAL A 83 5.72 -10.52 -18.14
N ARG A 84 6.95 -11.04 -18.00
CA ARG A 84 7.39 -11.67 -16.74
C ARG A 84 7.46 -10.66 -15.60
N LEU A 85 7.96 -9.46 -15.86
CA LEU A 85 8.04 -8.38 -14.87
C LEU A 85 6.64 -7.91 -14.44
N PHE A 86 5.71 -7.83 -15.39
CA PHE A 86 4.31 -7.49 -15.14
C PHE A 86 3.63 -8.55 -14.27
N SER A 87 3.73 -9.85 -14.63
CA SER A 87 3.16 -10.94 -13.82
C SER A 87 3.73 -10.97 -12.39
N THR A 88 5.05 -10.79 -12.21
CA THR A 88 5.62 -10.71 -10.85
C THR A 88 5.13 -9.50 -10.06
N SER A 89 4.76 -8.42 -10.73
CA SER A 89 4.21 -7.23 -10.08
C SER A 89 2.77 -7.46 -9.64
N PHE A 90 1.94 -8.11 -10.46
CA PHE A 90 0.60 -8.55 -10.07
C PHE A 90 0.62 -9.54 -8.90
N ILE A 91 1.56 -10.50 -8.88
CA ILE A 91 1.71 -11.43 -7.76
C ILE A 91 2.10 -10.69 -6.48
N GLY A 92 3.02 -9.72 -6.58
CA GLY A 92 3.38 -8.87 -5.44
C GLY A 92 2.19 -8.05 -4.92
N PHE A 93 1.36 -7.49 -5.82
CA PHE A 93 0.14 -6.78 -5.42
C PHE A 93 -0.93 -7.68 -4.82
N GLY A 94 -1.15 -8.85 -5.41
CA GLY A 94 -2.07 -9.86 -4.87
C GLY A 94 -1.62 -10.30 -3.47
N ALA A 95 -0.32 -10.47 -3.25
CA ALA A 95 0.21 -10.82 -1.93
C ALA A 95 0.00 -9.70 -0.89
N ILE A 96 -0.03 -8.42 -1.29
CA ILE A 96 -0.38 -7.32 -0.38
C ILE A 96 -1.86 -7.37 0.01
N LEU A 97 -2.74 -7.79 -0.91
CA LEU A 97 -4.18 -7.91 -0.64
C LEU A 97 -4.52 -9.14 0.20
N LEU A 98 -3.80 -10.25 -0.02
CA LEU A 98 -4.06 -11.53 0.62
C LEU A 98 -3.38 -11.68 1.98
N PHE A 99 -2.20 -11.08 2.17
CA PHE A 99 -1.45 -11.22 3.41
C PHE A 99 -1.47 -9.94 4.25
N PRO A 100 -1.76 -10.05 5.57
CA PRO A 100 -1.61 -8.94 6.49
C PRO A 100 -0.12 -8.52 6.58
N PHE A 101 0.11 -7.30 7.07
CA PHE A 101 1.45 -6.72 7.30
C PHE A 101 2.28 -6.35 6.06
N ARG A 102 1.67 -6.12 4.88
CA ARG A 102 2.40 -5.77 3.65
C ARG A 102 3.55 -6.75 3.32
N SER A 103 3.46 -8.00 3.78
CA SER A 103 4.48 -9.04 3.53
C SER A 103 4.62 -9.36 2.03
N GLY A 104 3.61 -9.02 1.22
CA GLY A 104 3.67 -9.04 -0.25
C GLY A 104 4.76 -8.15 -0.86
N GLU A 105 5.31 -7.19 -0.12
CA GLU A 105 6.42 -6.34 -0.57
C GLU A 105 7.76 -7.10 -0.63
N LEU A 106 7.92 -8.19 0.14
CA LEU A 106 9.09 -9.06 0.10
C LEU A 106 8.99 -10.13 -0.98
N VAL A 107 7.77 -10.49 -1.40
CA VAL A 107 7.51 -11.52 -2.40
C VAL A 107 8.10 -11.13 -3.75
N ARG A 108 7.98 -9.86 -4.16
CA ARG A 108 8.50 -9.38 -5.45
C ARG A 108 10.04 -9.40 -5.52
N PRO A 109 10.80 -8.83 -4.57
CA PRO A 109 12.25 -8.99 -4.49
C PRO A 109 12.67 -10.46 -4.43
N TRP A 110 11.96 -11.29 -3.67
CA TRP A 110 12.28 -12.71 -3.51
C TRP A 110 12.11 -13.50 -4.81
N LEU A 111 11.01 -13.26 -5.54
CA LEU A 111 10.77 -13.85 -6.86
C LEU A 111 11.80 -13.39 -7.91
N LEU A 112 12.27 -12.15 -7.82
CA LEU A 112 13.23 -11.58 -8.77
C LEU A 112 14.69 -11.92 -8.46
N ALA A 113 15.01 -12.18 -7.18
CA ALA A 113 16.32 -12.63 -6.71
C ALA A 113 16.53 -14.15 -6.88
N SER A 114 15.45 -14.92 -7.08
CA SER A 114 15.53 -16.37 -7.28
C SER A 114 16.39 -16.72 -8.51
N PRO A 115 17.42 -17.59 -8.39
CA PRO A 115 18.34 -17.94 -9.46
C PRO A 115 17.64 -18.49 -10.72
N ARG A 116 16.50 -19.18 -10.56
CA ARG A 116 15.68 -19.69 -11.68
C ARG A 116 15.03 -18.58 -12.51
N LYS A 117 14.79 -17.39 -11.93
CA LYS A 117 14.11 -16.26 -12.57
C LYS A 117 15.03 -15.07 -12.85
N SER A 118 16.25 -15.08 -12.31
CA SER A 118 17.31 -14.13 -12.62
C SER A 118 18.04 -14.62 -13.86
N ALA A 119 17.68 -14.09 -15.04
CA ALA A 119 18.23 -14.45 -16.35
C ALA A 119 19.73 -14.08 -16.50
N GLY A 120 20.60 -14.79 -15.76
CA GLY A 120 22.06 -14.68 -15.82
C GLY A 120 22.69 -13.56 -14.99
N ARG A 121 21.92 -12.58 -14.47
CA ARG A 121 22.44 -11.51 -13.60
C ARG A 121 21.94 -11.69 -12.16
N ARG A 122 22.87 -11.93 -11.22
CA ARG A 122 22.57 -11.92 -9.78
C ARG A 122 22.36 -10.46 -9.36
N ILE A 123 21.12 -10.09 -9.09
CA ILE A 123 20.80 -8.79 -8.51
C ILE A 123 20.83 -8.97 -7.00
N ARG A 124 21.53 -8.07 -6.29
CA ARG A 124 21.56 -8.10 -4.82
C ARG A 124 20.15 -7.87 -4.29
N PHE A 125 19.69 -8.77 -3.42
CA PHE A 125 18.37 -8.71 -2.78
C PHE A 125 18.13 -7.37 -2.07
N SER A 126 19.18 -6.81 -1.45
CA SER A 126 19.15 -5.49 -0.82
C SER A 126 18.81 -4.35 -1.78
N SER A 127 19.27 -4.43 -3.04
CA SER A 127 18.98 -3.41 -4.06
C SER A 127 17.51 -3.47 -4.50
N LEU A 128 16.93 -4.67 -4.61
CA LEU A 128 15.51 -4.86 -4.93
C LEU A 128 14.59 -4.37 -3.80
N ILE A 129 14.98 -4.61 -2.55
CA ILE A 129 14.26 -4.08 -1.38
C ILE A 129 14.36 -2.56 -1.33
N GLY A 130 15.56 -1.98 -1.52
CA GLY A 130 15.75 -0.53 -1.50
C GLY A 130 14.87 0.20 -2.50
N VAL A 131 14.71 -0.35 -3.71
CA VAL A 131 13.83 0.19 -4.75
C VAL A 131 12.36 0.08 -4.34
N SER A 132 11.95 -1.04 -3.74
CA SER A 132 10.59 -1.21 -3.24
C SER A 132 10.27 -0.20 -2.13
N ILE A 133 11.17 0.00 -1.16
CA ILE A 133 11.01 0.96 -0.08
C ILE A 133 10.95 2.38 -0.64
N PHE A 134 11.85 2.73 -1.56
CA PHE A 134 11.88 4.05 -2.18
C PHE A 134 10.58 4.36 -2.94
N GLU A 135 10.04 3.39 -3.70
CA GLU A 135 8.73 3.53 -4.34
C GLU A 135 7.62 3.82 -3.31
N ARG A 136 7.67 3.22 -2.11
CA ARG A 136 6.68 3.47 -1.04
C ARG A 136 6.82 4.83 -0.40
N VAL A 137 8.05 5.28 -0.15
CA VAL A 137 8.32 6.61 0.39
C VAL A 137 7.80 7.67 -0.57
N LEU A 138 8.09 7.53 -1.87
CA LEU A 138 7.57 8.43 -2.89
C LEU A 138 6.04 8.38 -2.99
N ASP A 139 5.44 7.19 -2.98
CA ASP A 139 3.98 7.06 -3.00
C ASP A 139 3.35 7.73 -1.77
N GLY A 140 3.91 7.52 -0.58
CA GLY A 140 3.43 8.13 0.66
C GLY A 140 3.57 9.66 0.64
N LEU A 141 4.69 10.17 0.12
CA LEU A 141 4.93 11.60 -0.03
C LEU A 141 3.95 12.24 -1.02
N LEU A 142 3.74 11.60 -2.18
CA LEU A 142 2.79 12.07 -3.20
C LEU A 142 1.35 12.07 -2.66
N VAL A 143 0.93 10.99 -1.99
CA VAL A 143 -0.40 10.90 -1.39
C VAL A 143 -0.58 11.97 -0.31
N SER A 144 0.43 12.19 0.53
CA SER A 144 0.36 13.20 1.60
C SER A 144 0.34 14.61 1.04
N PHE A 145 1.14 14.90 0.01
CA PHE A 145 1.11 16.17 -0.69
C PHE A 145 -0.25 16.42 -1.36
N LEU A 146 -0.81 15.41 -2.04
CA LEU A 146 -2.15 15.50 -2.64
C LEU A 146 -3.23 15.72 -1.57
N LEU A 147 -3.14 15.04 -0.43
CA LEU A 147 -4.07 15.21 0.69
C LEU A 147 -4.00 16.62 1.26
N ILE A 148 -2.79 17.10 1.56
CA ILE A 148 -2.55 18.47 2.06
C ILE A 148 -3.07 19.50 1.05
N SER A 149 -2.83 19.29 -0.25
CA SER A 149 -3.30 20.19 -1.32
C SER A 149 -4.82 20.21 -1.41
N ALA A 150 -5.46 19.04 -1.44
CA ALA A 150 -6.92 18.92 -1.50
C ALA A 150 -7.60 19.57 -0.28
N VAL A 151 -7.02 19.35 0.91
CA VAL A 151 -7.52 19.94 2.14
C VAL A 151 -7.28 21.45 2.20
N SER A 152 -6.10 21.91 1.81
CA SER A 152 -5.80 23.35 1.71
C SER A 152 -6.77 24.05 0.77
N TRP A 153 -7.06 23.44 -0.38
CA TRP A 153 -8.07 23.93 -1.32
C TRP A 153 -9.47 24.01 -0.71
N LEU A 154 -9.86 23.03 0.10
CA LEU A 154 -11.15 23.02 0.81
C LEU A 154 -11.21 24.12 1.90
N LEU A 155 -10.11 24.34 2.61
CA LEU A 155 -9.97 25.41 3.60
C LEU A 155 -10.12 26.80 2.94
N LEU A 156 -9.52 26.98 1.75
CA LEU A 156 -9.67 28.20 0.95
C LEU A 156 -11.13 28.46 0.51
N ARG A 157 -11.96 27.42 0.39
CA ARG A 157 -13.40 27.54 0.08
C ARG A 157 -14.30 27.67 1.31
N SER A 158 -13.74 27.80 2.52
CA SER A 158 -14.46 28.02 3.79
C SER A 158 -15.52 26.95 4.14
N THR A 159 -15.46 25.77 3.54
CA THR A 159 -16.37 24.64 3.80
C THR A 159 -15.73 23.55 4.67
N ALA A 160 -14.58 23.83 5.30
CA ALA A 160 -13.82 22.84 6.03
C ALA A 160 -14.25 22.75 7.51
N PRO A 161 -14.62 21.55 8.01
CA PRO A 161 -14.86 21.30 9.43
C PRO A 161 -13.62 21.59 10.31
N GLY A 162 -13.81 22.05 11.55
CA GLY A 162 -12.70 22.47 12.44
C GLY A 162 -11.65 21.40 12.76
N TRP A 163 -11.96 20.11 12.61
CA TRP A 163 -11.03 18.99 12.81
C TRP A 163 -10.02 18.80 11.65
N VAL A 164 -10.22 19.49 10.54
CA VAL A 164 -9.39 19.37 9.34
C VAL A 164 -8.00 20.00 9.52
N LEU A 165 -7.91 21.10 10.29
CA LEU A 165 -6.66 21.79 10.61
C LEU A 165 -5.69 20.94 11.46
N PRO A 166 -6.10 20.32 12.59
CA PRO A 166 -5.21 19.47 13.37
C PRO A 166 -4.79 18.21 12.61
N ALA A 167 -5.66 17.64 11.76
CA ALA A 167 -5.30 16.52 10.91
C ALA A 167 -4.20 16.90 9.90
N LEU A 168 -4.27 18.10 9.32
CA LEU A 168 -3.28 18.60 8.38
C LEU A 168 -1.92 18.87 9.06
N LEU A 169 -1.94 19.46 10.26
CA LEU A 169 -0.73 19.67 11.07
C LEU A 169 -0.07 18.37 11.50
N LEU A 170 -0.85 17.34 11.87
CA LEU A 170 -0.32 16.02 12.19
C LEU A 170 0.32 15.36 10.97
N THR A 171 -0.30 15.43 9.79
CA THR A 171 0.30 14.91 8.57
C THR A 171 1.56 15.66 8.17
N ALA A 172 1.59 16.99 8.30
CA ALA A 172 2.80 17.78 8.03
C ALA A 172 3.92 17.43 9.01
N GLY A 173 3.60 17.29 10.30
CA GLY A 173 4.55 16.92 11.36
C GLY A 173 5.25 15.58 11.10
N ILE A 174 4.51 14.55 10.67
CA ILE A 174 5.06 13.21 10.36
C ILE A 174 6.08 13.24 9.21
N PHE A 175 5.98 14.19 8.28
CA PHE A 175 6.89 14.30 7.15
C PHE A 175 8.07 15.25 7.37
N THR A 176 7.99 16.13 8.37
CA THR A 176 9.07 17.05 8.74
C THR A 176 10.04 16.50 9.79
N THR A 177 9.68 15.42 10.49
CA THR A 177 10.54 14.70 11.45
C THR A 177 11.21 13.50 10.82
#